data_AF-A0A524G3Z4-F1
#
_entry.id   AF-A0A524G3Z4-F1
#
_cell.length_a   1.000
_cell.length_b   1.000
_cell.length_c   1.000
_cell.angle_alpha   90.00
_cell.angle_beta   90.00
_cell.angle_gamma   90.00
#
_symmetry.space_group_name_H-M   'P 1'
#
loop_
_entity.id
_entity.type
_entity.pdbx_description
1 polymer ?
#
loop_
_entity_poly.entity_id
_entity_poly.type
_entity_poly.pdbx_seq_one_letter_code
_entity_poly.pdbx_strand_id
1 'polypeptide(L)'
;MSNVVVIFEPSGLRVLVESGTTILEATRKVGLHISSDCGGRGSCGKCRVVVHPTRDPTDQDIEHLSSGELRIGARLACRYQIEEQTRIMLPQRKEQVKILSKSETKEWTIDPQLQNQFGIALDLGTTTMVAYLLELSNGNQIAQVESLNPQTAYGEDVISRITYAAREKDGAIILQERVVNEINHQISKLVENTGINLNQIRRIVVVGNTAMHHLLLAADTITLGLSPYLPSISGPTTIKPQQLGIQMSDDSELYLPSNIAGFVGGDTVGFILSQRLDLADDVVIGIDIGTNGEIVLSDHGKMYCCSAAAGPAFEGSTILHGMRGQTGAIEYLSIENKDGRPEISIIGESIPRGLCGSAIVDVVAELLKVGIIDNTGRLLKQSIRVQENEKQGLSYLIVTKDENVQGNQIIFTQKDVRQVQLAKAAIQAGTTLLLERVGKSVSEIDRVLLAGAFGNYIRPESALAIGLLPKVEVSQIIPVGNAAGEGAKGLLLSKKNRELAERLVKETQYIELASQERFQEVFLQSISLQ
;
A
#
# COMPACT_ATOMS: atom_id res chain seq x y z
N MET A 1 -12.00 17.52 -34.39
CA MET A 1 -11.07 17.97 -33.34
C MET A 1 -9.67 17.65 -33.80
N SER A 2 -8.70 18.55 -33.60
CA SER A 2 -7.31 18.32 -34.02
C SER A 2 -6.59 17.44 -32.99
N ASN A 3 -5.85 16.45 -33.48
CA ASN A 3 -4.97 15.64 -32.63
C ASN A 3 -3.60 16.32 -32.54
N VAL A 4 -2.98 16.23 -31.36
CA VAL A 4 -1.68 16.84 -31.05
C VAL A 4 -0.74 15.81 -30.43
N VAL A 5 0.54 15.95 -30.74
CA VAL A 5 1.59 15.03 -30.25
C VAL A 5 2.16 15.57 -28.95
N VAL A 6 2.22 14.73 -27.93
CA VAL A 6 2.84 15.01 -26.64
C VAL A 6 4.03 14.11 -26.46
N ILE A 7 5.12 14.65 -25.92
CA ILE A 7 6.34 13.89 -25.63
C ILE A 7 6.56 13.88 -24.12
N PHE A 8 6.51 12.71 -23.50
CA PHE A 8 6.81 12.56 -22.08
C PHE A 8 8.30 12.26 -21.89
N GLU A 9 8.95 13.09 -21.07
CA GLU A 9 10.36 12.95 -20.70
C GLU A 9 10.46 12.47 -19.24
N PRO A 10 11.44 11.62 -18.89
CA PRO A 10 12.60 11.21 -19.69
C PRO A 10 12.39 9.98 -20.60
N SER A 11 11.19 9.38 -20.61
CA SER A 11 10.95 8.14 -21.35
C SER A 11 10.98 8.30 -22.87
N GLY A 12 10.92 9.54 -23.37
CA GLY A 12 10.81 9.85 -24.80
C GLY A 12 9.48 9.41 -25.42
N LEU A 13 8.50 9.00 -24.60
CA LEU A 13 7.24 8.42 -25.08
C LEU A 13 6.42 9.47 -25.81
N ARG A 14 6.09 9.19 -27.08
CA ARG A 14 5.27 10.07 -27.93
C ARG A 14 3.84 9.57 -27.99
N VAL A 15 2.90 10.44 -27.65
CA VAL A 15 1.48 10.10 -27.52
C VAL A 15 0.66 11.07 -28.34
N LEU A 16 -0.26 10.54 -29.15
CA LEU A 16 -1.25 11.34 -29.85
C LEU A 16 -2.48 11.51 -28.96
N VAL A 17 -2.86 12.74 -28.64
CA VAL A 17 -4.03 13.06 -27.83
C VAL A 17 -4.93 14.07 -28.55
N GLU A 18 -6.21 14.09 -28.19
CA GLU A 18 -7.14 15.11 -28.68
C GLU A 18 -6.78 16.47 -28.05
N SER A 19 -6.78 17.53 -28.85
CA SER A 19 -6.61 18.90 -28.34
C SER A 19 -7.65 19.20 -27.25
N GLY A 20 -7.19 19.73 -26.12
CA GLY A 20 -7.98 19.98 -24.90
C GLY A 20 -7.84 18.90 -23.82
N THR A 21 -7.25 17.73 -24.13
CA THR A 21 -6.96 16.68 -23.13
C THR A 21 -6.01 17.23 -22.06
N THR A 22 -6.27 16.95 -20.77
CA THR A 22 -5.36 17.36 -19.70
C THR A 22 -4.09 16.50 -19.67
N ILE A 23 -2.98 17.03 -19.13
CA ILE A 23 -1.75 16.24 -18.97
C ILE A 23 -2.00 15.00 -18.09
N LEU A 24 -2.83 15.12 -17.04
CA LEU A 24 -3.18 13.99 -16.17
C LEU A 24 -3.94 12.89 -16.93
N GLU A 25 -4.90 13.24 -17.79
CA GLU A 25 -5.60 12.28 -18.63
C GLU A 25 -4.67 11.65 -19.67
N ALA A 26 -3.80 12.46 -20.29
CA ALA A 26 -2.83 11.99 -21.27
C ALA A 26 -1.85 10.97 -20.66
N THR A 27 -1.34 11.23 -19.45
CA THR A 27 -0.46 10.29 -18.72
C THR A 27 -1.20 9.03 -18.30
N ARG A 28 -2.43 9.14 -17.80
CA ARG A 28 -3.29 7.99 -17.47
C ARG A 28 -3.54 7.09 -18.67
N LYS A 29 -3.79 7.64 -19.86
CA LYS A 29 -3.99 6.86 -21.09
C LYS A 29 -2.78 5.97 -21.40
N VAL A 30 -1.58 6.44 -21.11
CA VAL A 30 -0.34 5.71 -21.42
C VAL A 30 0.33 5.04 -20.22
N GLY A 31 -0.39 4.94 -19.09
CA GLY A 31 0.11 4.26 -17.89
C GLY A 31 1.26 4.98 -17.19
N LEU A 32 1.49 6.26 -17.48
CA LEU A 32 2.45 7.08 -16.76
C LEU A 32 1.79 7.64 -15.50
N HIS A 33 2.50 7.58 -14.37
CA HIS A 33 1.95 7.99 -13.09
C HIS A 33 2.34 9.44 -12.74
N ILE A 34 1.34 10.27 -12.45
CA ILE A 34 1.47 11.57 -11.78
C ILE A 34 0.60 11.53 -10.52
N SER A 35 1.14 11.96 -9.38
CA SER A 35 0.35 12.05 -8.13
C SER A 35 -0.87 12.94 -8.32
N SER A 36 -2.07 12.48 -7.96
CA SER A 36 -3.31 13.23 -8.15
C SER A 36 -4.34 12.93 -7.06
N ASP A 37 -3.97 13.22 -5.83
CA ASP A 37 -4.74 12.93 -4.61
C ASP A 37 -6.14 13.57 -4.59
N CYS A 38 -6.30 14.70 -5.28
CA CYS A 38 -7.62 15.34 -5.42
C CYS A 38 -8.48 14.75 -6.54
N GLY A 39 -8.05 13.70 -7.24
CA GLY A 39 -8.74 13.13 -8.40
C GLY A 39 -8.78 14.04 -9.63
N GLY A 40 -7.94 15.07 -9.69
CA GLY A 40 -7.88 16.03 -10.80
C GLY A 40 -8.66 17.33 -10.58
N ARG A 41 -9.17 17.58 -9.37
CA ARG A 41 -9.92 18.79 -9.00
C ARG A 41 -9.07 20.06 -8.85
N GLY A 42 -7.74 19.96 -8.93
CA GLY A 42 -6.83 21.09 -8.80
C GLY A 42 -6.58 21.58 -7.37
N SER A 43 -7.08 20.89 -6.34
CA SER A 43 -7.04 21.36 -4.94
C SER A 43 -5.87 20.84 -4.08
N CYS A 44 -5.11 19.85 -4.58
CA CYS A 44 -4.02 19.24 -3.80
C CYS A 44 -2.62 19.76 -4.16
N GLY A 45 -2.43 20.33 -5.36
CA GLY A 45 -1.12 20.77 -5.83
C GLY A 45 -0.06 19.68 -6.06
N LYS A 46 -0.42 18.39 -6.00
CA LYS A 46 0.53 17.26 -6.06
C LYS A 46 0.86 16.77 -7.48
N CYS A 47 0.04 17.14 -8.47
CA CYS A 47 0.21 16.71 -9.86
C CYS A 47 1.22 17.55 -10.67
N ARG A 48 2.37 17.85 -10.07
CA ARG A 48 3.33 18.81 -10.63
C ARG A 48 4.10 18.19 -11.80
N VAL A 49 4.16 18.92 -12.90
CA VAL A 49 4.96 18.59 -14.09
C VAL A 49 5.63 19.83 -14.61
N VAL A 50 6.71 19.69 -15.37
CA VAL A 50 7.34 20.80 -16.09
C VAL A 50 7.00 20.69 -17.57
N VAL A 51 6.50 21.76 -18.16
CA VAL A 51 5.98 21.78 -19.53
C VAL A 51 6.81 22.71 -20.41
N HIS A 52 7.17 22.26 -21.62
CA HIS A 52 7.98 23.04 -22.57
C HIS A 52 7.54 22.84 -24.03
N PRO A 53 7.13 23.91 -24.74
CA PRO A 53 6.82 25.25 -24.22
C PRO A 53 5.60 25.20 -23.28
N THR A 54 5.55 26.09 -22.28
CA THR A 54 4.41 26.25 -21.35
C THR A 54 3.66 27.55 -21.62
N ARG A 55 2.36 27.57 -21.31
CA ARG A 55 1.55 28.80 -21.22
C ARG A 55 1.61 29.44 -19.84
N ASP A 56 1.01 30.61 -19.69
CA ASP A 56 0.89 31.31 -18.41
C ASP A 56 0.22 30.45 -17.33
N PRO A 57 0.63 30.59 -16.06
CA PRO A 57 0.07 29.81 -14.96
C PRO A 57 -1.36 30.24 -14.65
N THR A 58 -2.18 29.26 -14.28
CA THR A 58 -3.54 29.49 -13.78
C THR A 58 -3.53 29.94 -12.31
N ASP A 59 -4.65 30.47 -11.80
CA ASP A 59 -4.79 30.81 -10.38
C ASP A 59 -4.49 29.62 -9.46
N GLN A 60 -4.86 28.41 -9.89
CA GLN A 60 -4.59 27.16 -9.16
C GLN A 60 -3.11 26.78 -9.20
N ASP A 61 -2.41 27.04 -10.31
CA ASP A 61 -0.95 26.89 -10.36
C ASP A 61 -0.28 27.85 -9.40
N ILE A 62 -0.73 29.11 -9.36
CA ILE A 62 -0.19 30.16 -8.47
C ILE A 62 -0.46 29.81 -7.00
N GLU A 63 -1.60 29.20 -6.69
CA GLU A 63 -1.94 28.80 -5.31
C GLU A 63 -1.05 27.68 -4.76
N HIS A 64 -0.54 26.81 -5.64
CA HIS A 64 0.12 25.57 -5.27
C HIS A 64 1.62 25.48 -5.61
N LEU A 65 2.12 26.34 -6.51
CA LEU A 65 3.49 26.33 -7.00
C LEU A 65 4.22 27.62 -6.64
N SER A 66 5.48 27.52 -6.26
CA SER A 66 6.32 28.68 -5.99
C SER A 66 6.65 29.47 -7.25
N SER A 67 6.99 30.75 -7.08
CA SER A 67 7.41 31.61 -8.19
C SER A 67 8.65 31.08 -8.94
N GLY A 68 9.54 30.34 -8.26
CA GLY A 68 10.66 29.65 -8.89
C GLY A 68 10.21 28.47 -9.77
N GLU A 69 9.31 27.63 -9.27
CA GLU A 69 8.70 26.53 -10.03
C GLU A 69 7.97 27.04 -11.27
N LEU A 70 7.18 28.11 -11.14
CA LEU A 70 6.43 28.68 -12.26
C LEU A 70 7.35 29.20 -13.38
N ARG A 71 8.50 29.79 -13.03
CA ARG A 71 9.51 30.31 -13.97
C ARG A 71 10.16 29.22 -14.80
N ILE A 72 10.38 28.04 -14.22
CA ILE A 72 10.96 26.89 -14.95
C ILE A 72 9.90 26.10 -15.73
N GLY A 73 8.65 26.55 -15.73
CA GLY A 73 7.55 25.96 -16.48
C GLY A 73 6.77 24.88 -15.72
N ALA A 74 6.83 24.86 -14.39
CA ALA A 74 6.02 23.94 -13.60
C ALA A 74 4.52 24.30 -13.66
N ARG A 75 3.67 23.31 -13.89
CA ARG A 75 2.20 23.43 -13.95
C ARG A 75 1.53 22.21 -13.30
N LEU A 76 0.26 22.35 -12.92
CA LEU A 76 -0.56 21.26 -12.42
C LEU A 76 -1.10 20.44 -13.59
N ALA A 77 -0.65 19.19 -13.71
CA ALA A 77 -1.01 18.29 -14.79
C ALA A 77 -2.53 18.06 -14.93
N CYS A 78 -3.28 18.12 -13.83
CA CYS A 78 -4.72 17.93 -13.86
C CYS A 78 -5.52 19.12 -14.40
N ARG A 79 -4.89 20.30 -14.52
CA ARG A 79 -5.54 21.54 -14.97
C ARG A 79 -4.97 22.05 -16.28
N TYR A 80 -3.76 21.64 -16.63
CA TYR A 80 -3.11 22.02 -17.87
C TYR A 80 -3.68 21.23 -19.06
N GLN A 81 -4.32 21.94 -19.99
CA GLN A 81 -4.87 21.37 -21.24
C GLN A 81 -3.86 21.46 -22.38
N ILE A 82 -3.71 20.36 -23.11
CA ILE A 82 -2.77 20.23 -24.22
C ILE A 82 -3.48 20.69 -25.50
N GLU A 83 -3.04 21.79 -26.12
CA GLU A 83 -3.60 22.27 -27.40
C GLU A 83 -2.59 22.29 -28.55
N GLU A 84 -1.31 22.09 -28.25
CA GLU A 84 -0.22 22.10 -29.21
C GLU A 84 0.84 21.08 -28.84
N GLN A 85 1.82 20.87 -29.72
CA GLN A 85 2.90 19.94 -29.46
C GLN A 85 3.76 20.43 -28.29
N THR A 86 3.77 19.69 -27.18
CA THR A 86 4.53 20.05 -25.99
C THR A 86 5.32 18.86 -25.44
N ARG A 87 6.44 19.18 -24.77
CA ARG A 87 7.25 18.23 -24.01
C ARG A 87 6.90 18.37 -22.53
N ILE A 88 6.62 17.25 -21.90
CA ILE A 88 6.21 17.19 -20.50
C ILE A 88 7.25 16.38 -19.75
N MET A 89 8.01 17.07 -18.91
CA MET A 89 8.95 16.42 -18.02
C MET A 89 8.21 15.96 -16.77
N LEU A 90 8.14 14.64 -16.63
CA LEU A 90 7.60 14.01 -15.43
C LEU A 90 8.64 14.05 -14.32
N PRO A 91 8.23 14.23 -13.05
CA PRO A 91 9.15 14.17 -11.94
C PRO A 91 9.84 12.80 -11.92
N GLN A 92 11.16 12.79 -12.11
CA GLN A 92 11.94 11.55 -12.06
C GLN A 92 11.91 10.98 -10.64
N ARG A 93 11.35 9.78 -10.49
CA ARG A 93 11.57 8.97 -9.30
C ARG A 93 12.87 8.19 -9.50
N LYS A 94 13.93 8.54 -8.75
CA LYS A 94 14.95 7.56 -8.43
C LYS A 94 14.30 6.56 -7.47
N GLU A 95 13.84 5.44 -8.00
CA GLU A 95 13.25 4.35 -7.22
C GLU A 95 14.37 3.61 -6.50
N GLN A 96 14.67 4.06 -5.29
CA GLN A 96 15.13 3.15 -4.24
C GLN A 96 13.99 3.09 -3.23
N VAL A 97 13.02 2.21 -3.51
CA VAL A 97 12.02 1.81 -2.53
C VAL A 97 12.72 0.92 -1.51
N LYS A 98 12.39 1.07 -0.22
CA LYS A 98 12.95 0.23 0.82
C LYS A 98 12.44 -1.20 0.65
N ILE A 99 13.25 -2.03 0.00
CA ILE A 99 12.92 -3.41 -0.36
C ILE A 99 12.60 -4.21 0.90
N LEU A 100 11.45 -4.89 0.92
CA LEU A 100 11.20 -6.03 1.82
C LEU A 100 12.17 -7.15 1.43
N SER A 101 13.40 -7.05 1.95
CA SER A 101 14.55 -7.89 1.57
C SER A 101 14.75 -9.08 2.52
N LYS A 102 14.09 -9.06 3.68
CA LYS A 102 14.18 -10.12 4.68
C LYS A 102 12.80 -10.71 4.92
N SER A 103 12.64 -11.93 4.44
CA SER A 103 11.64 -12.85 4.91
C SER A 103 12.38 -14.12 5.31
N GLU A 104 12.06 -14.68 6.47
CA GLU A 104 12.61 -15.99 6.85
C GLU A 104 12.17 -17.01 5.81
N THR A 105 13.13 -17.59 5.09
CA THR A 105 12.83 -18.57 4.05
C THR A 105 12.25 -19.81 4.72
N LYS A 106 10.96 -20.09 4.49
CA LYS A 106 10.33 -21.30 5.01
C LYS A 106 10.63 -22.48 4.11
N GLU A 107 10.99 -23.62 4.72
CA GLU A 107 11.09 -24.88 4.01
C GLU A 107 9.69 -25.39 3.67
N TRP A 108 9.28 -25.17 2.42
CA TRP A 108 8.01 -25.66 1.91
C TRP A 108 8.10 -27.11 1.46
N THR A 109 6.99 -27.83 1.58
CA THR A 109 6.81 -29.06 0.79
C THR A 109 6.83 -28.71 -0.70
N ILE A 110 7.46 -29.55 -1.51
CA ILE A 110 7.66 -29.33 -2.95
C ILE A 110 7.03 -30.49 -3.73
N ASP A 111 6.31 -30.18 -4.81
CA ASP A 111 5.79 -31.19 -5.71
C ASP A 111 6.94 -31.95 -6.43
N PRO A 112 6.84 -33.27 -6.59
CA PRO A 112 7.91 -34.05 -7.23
C PRO A 112 8.05 -33.70 -8.73
N GLN A 113 9.28 -33.87 -9.26
CA GLN A 113 9.62 -33.94 -10.70
C GLN A 113 9.63 -32.63 -11.53
N LEU A 114 9.81 -31.45 -10.92
CA LEU A 114 9.90 -30.17 -11.65
C LEU A 114 11.34 -29.67 -11.84
N GLN A 115 12.24 -30.52 -12.36
CA GLN A 115 13.63 -30.14 -12.63
C GLN A 115 13.73 -29.11 -13.76
N ASN A 116 14.60 -28.11 -13.59
CA ASN A 116 14.83 -27.01 -14.54
C ASN A 116 13.56 -26.23 -14.94
N GLN A 117 12.56 -26.22 -14.06
CA GLN A 117 11.34 -25.44 -14.20
C GLN A 117 11.26 -24.38 -13.11
N PHE A 118 10.73 -23.23 -13.48
CA PHE A 118 10.57 -22.08 -12.62
C PHE A 118 9.11 -21.72 -12.46
N GLY A 119 8.81 -20.99 -11.39
CA GLY A 119 7.51 -20.40 -11.19
C GLY A 119 7.61 -19.03 -10.55
N ILE A 120 6.51 -18.29 -10.64
CA ILE A 120 6.42 -16.94 -10.09
C ILE A 120 5.37 -16.92 -8.99
N ALA A 121 5.78 -16.51 -7.79
CA ALA A 121 4.85 -16.16 -6.71
C ALA A 121 4.69 -14.64 -6.73
N LEU A 122 3.46 -14.15 -6.82
CA LEU A 122 3.16 -12.73 -6.94
C LEU A 122 2.19 -12.30 -5.85
N ASP A 123 2.56 -11.25 -5.13
CA ASP A 123 1.72 -10.53 -4.20
C ASP A 123 1.20 -9.25 -4.87
N LEU A 124 -0.10 -9.22 -5.16
CA LEU A 124 -0.82 -8.14 -5.82
C LEU A 124 -1.48 -7.26 -4.76
N GLY A 125 -0.68 -6.35 -4.20
CA GLY A 125 -1.16 -5.33 -3.28
C GLY A 125 -1.87 -4.18 -3.98
N THR A 126 -2.67 -3.43 -3.23
CA THR A 126 -3.36 -2.23 -3.72
C THR A 126 -2.35 -1.18 -4.20
N THR A 127 -1.25 -0.99 -3.48
CA THR A 127 -0.23 0.02 -3.79
C THR A 127 1.00 -0.55 -4.51
N THR A 128 1.44 -1.75 -4.12
CA THR A 128 2.70 -2.35 -4.53
C THR A 128 2.45 -3.77 -5.03
N MET A 129 3.19 -4.18 -6.07
CA MET A 129 3.22 -5.53 -6.59
C MET A 129 4.62 -6.11 -6.39
N VAL A 130 4.72 -7.31 -5.82
CA VAL A 130 6.00 -7.99 -5.62
C VAL A 130 5.95 -9.37 -6.26
N ALA A 131 6.88 -9.65 -7.18
CA ALA A 131 7.02 -10.94 -7.83
C ALA A 131 8.33 -11.61 -7.46
N TYR A 132 8.25 -12.89 -7.07
CA TYR A 132 9.37 -13.75 -6.72
C TYR A 132 9.50 -14.84 -7.76
N LEU A 133 10.68 -15.00 -8.37
CA LEU A 133 11.00 -16.10 -9.25
C LEU A 133 11.66 -17.23 -8.45
N LEU A 134 11.07 -18.42 -8.50
CA LEU A 134 11.52 -19.59 -7.75
C LEU A 134 11.87 -20.74 -8.69
N GLU A 135 12.89 -21.50 -8.33
CA GLU A 135 13.11 -22.82 -8.90
C GLU A 135 12.16 -23.83 -8.26
N LEU A 136 11.34 -24.50 -9.08
CA LEU A 136 10.28 -25.40 -8.59
C LEU A 136 10.82 -26.72 -8.03
N SER A 137 12.09 -27.05 -8.31
CA SER A 137 12.72 -28.31 -7.89
C SER A 137 13.15 -28.31 -6.41
N ASN A 138 13.48 -27.13 -5.87
CA ASN A 138 14.09 -26.97 -4.54
C ASN A 138 13.52 -25.78 -3.75
N GLY A 139 12.65 -24.95 -4.35
CA GLY A 139 12.05 -23.79 -3.69
C GLY A 139 12.97 -22.59 -3.56
N ASN A 140 14.17 -22.62 -4.14
CA ASN A 140 15.11 -21.52 -4.07
C ASN A 140 14.57 -20.30 -4.81
N GLN A 141 14.57 -19.16 -4.14
CA GLN A 141 14.28 -17.88 -4.77
C GLN A 141 15.49 -17.43 -5.58
N ILE A 142 15.32 -17.30 -6.90
CA ILE A 142 16.36 -16.90 -7.85
C ILE A 142 16.44 -15.39 -7.97
N ALA A 143 15.29 -14.72 -8.05
CA ALA A 143 15.20 -13.28 -8.20
C ALA A 143 13.87 -12.76 -7.64
N GLN A 144 13.80 -11.46 -7.42
CA GLN A 144 12.55 -10.76 -7.13
C GLN A 144 12.54 -9.41 -7.83
N VAL A 145 11.36 -8.93 -8.17
CA VAL A 145 11.11 -7.58 -8.67
C VAL A 145 9.93 -6.97 -7.95
N GLU A 146 9.96 -5.66 -7.79
CA GLU A 146 8.89 -4.87 -7.18
C GLU A 146 8.51 -3.75 -8.14
N SER A 147 7.23 -3.38 -8.14
CA SER A 147 6.75 -2.19 -8.81
C SER A 147 5.50 -1.63 -8.15
N LEU A 148 5.11 -0.44 -8.59
CA LEU A 148 3.86 0.16 -8.15
C LEU A 148 2.70 -0.42 -8.93
N ASN A 149 1.59 -0.66 -8.23
CA ASN A 149 0.38 -1.09 -8.90
C ASN A 149 -0.14 0.06 -9.80
N PRO A 150 -0.19 -0.11 -11.14
CA PRO A 150 -0.58 0.96 -12.06
C PRO A 150 -2.05 1.39 -11.92
N GLN A 151 -2.87 0.58 -11.22
CA GLN A 151 -4.24 0.94 -10.91
C GLN A 151 -4.35 2.13 -9.95
N THR A 152 -3.28 2.54 -9.26
CA THR A 152 -3.26 3.75 -8.42
C THR A 152 -3.64 5.00 -9.20
N ALA A 153 -3.44 5.01 -10.52
CA ALA A 153 -3.83 6.11 -11.39
C ALA A 153 -5.37 6.31 -11.47
N TYR A 154 -6.13 5.28 -11.12
CA TYR A 154 -7.60 5.20 -11.24
C TYR A 154 -8.31 5.18 -9.88
N GLY A 155 -7.57 4.96 -8.80
CA GLY A 155 -8.08 5.00 -7.43
C GLY A 155 -6.96 4.69 -6.43
N GLU A 156 -6.89 5.49 -5.35
CA GLU A 156 -5.86 5.31 -4.32
C GLU A 156 -6.15 4.11 -3.41
N ASP A 157 -7.42 3.74 -3.27
CA ASP A 157 -7.89 2.64 -2.44
C ASP A 157 -8.72 1.62 -3.23
N VAL A 158 -9.12 0.55 -2.54
CA VAL A 158 -9.92 -0.53 -3.12
C VAL A 158 -11.32 -0.05 -3.55
N ILE A 159 -11.98 0.78 -2.75
CA ILE A 159 -13.37 1.22 -2.99
C ILE A 159 -13.47 2.13 -4.21
N SER A 160 -12.53 3.06 -4.36
CA SER A 160 -12.43 3.95 -5.52
C SER A 160 -12.19 3.16 -6.81
N ARG A 161 -11.38 2.10 -6.77
CA ARG A 161 -11.16 1.20 -7.92
C ARG A 161 -12.38 0.35 -8.25
N ILE A 162 -13.06 -0.21 -7.24
CA ILE A 162 -14.33 -0.92 -7.42
C ILE A 162 -15.36 0.03 -8.08
N THR A 163 -15.44 1.26 -7.58
CA THR A 163 -16.35 2.27 -8.13
C THR A 163 -16.00 2.60 -9.58
N TYR A 164 -14.72 2.76 -9.91
CA TYR A 164 -14.26 2.97 -11.29
C TYR A 164 -14.62 1.79 -12.19
N ALA A 165 -14.32 0.56 -11.74
CA ALA A 165 -14.62 -0.67 -12.46
C ALA A 165 -16.12 -0.81 -12.78
N ALA A 166 -16.97 -0.44 -11.82
CA ALA A 166 -18.42 -0.58 -11.91
C ALA A 166 -19.12 0.55 -12.71
N ARG A 167 -18.60 1.78 -12.66
CA ARG A 167 -19.28 2.96 -13.22
C ARG A 167 -18.75 3.40 -14.58
N GLU A 168 -17.45 3.24 -14.82
CA GLU A 168 -16.85 3.68 -16.06
C GLU A 168 -17.05 2.63 -17.15
N LYS A 169 -17.29 3.11 -18.37
CA LYS A 169 -17.38 2.22 -19.53
C LYS A 169 -16.06 1.48 -19.68
N ASP A 170 -16.15 0.14 -19.75
CA ASP A 170 -15.00 -0.76 -19.83
C ASP A 170 -14.02 -0.63 -18.64
N GLY A 171 -14.45 -0.04 -17.51
CA GLY A 171 -13.60 0.25 -16.36
C GLY A 171 -12.91 -0.98 -15.77
N ALA A 172 -13.64 -2.10 -15.67
CA ALA A 172 -13.08 -3.38 -15.21
C ALA A 172 -11.97 -3.90 -16.15
N ILE A 173 -12.18 -3.81 -17.47
CA ILE A 173 -11.21 -4.23 -18.48
C ILE A 173 -9.96 -3.35 -18.42
N ILE A 174 -10.13 -2.03 -18.34
CA ILE A 174 -9.02 -1.08 -18.22
C ILE A 174 -8.15 -1.40 -17.00
N LEU A 175 -8.77 -1.63 -15.84
CA LEU A 175 -8.03 -1.95 -14.61
C LEU A 175 -7.34 -3.32 -14.69
N GLN A 176 -7.95 -4.29 -15.35
CA GLN A 176 -7.37 -5.61 -15.59
C GLN A 176 -6.14 -5.51 -16.51
N GLU A 177 -6.27 -4.83 -17.65
CA GLU A 177 -5.17 -4.65 -18.60
C GLU A 177 -3.99 -3.95 -17.96
N ARG A 178 -4.23 -2.97 -17.07
CA ARG A 178 -3.17 -2.28 -16.33
C ARG A 178 -2.37 -3.25 -15.47
N VAL A 179 -3.03 -4.12 -14.70
CA VAL A 179 -2.34 -5.09 -13.85
C VAL A 179 -1.63 -6.14 -14.70
N VAL A 180 -2.27 -6.69 -15.72
CA VAL A 180 -1.66 -7.70 -16.59
C VAL A 180 -0.43 -7.18 -17.31
N ASN A 181 -0.47 -5.93 -17.81
CA ASN A 181 0.70 -5.31 -18.42
C ASN A 181 1.85 -5.17 -17.43
N GLU A 182 1.57 -4.84 -16.17
CA GLU A 182 2.60 -4.77 -15.14
C GLU A 182 3.14 -6.16 -14.75
N ILE A 183 2.28 -7.19 -14.68
CA ILE A 183 2.71 -8.59 -14.49
C ILE A 183 3.66 -8.99 -15.61
N ASN A 184 3.31 -8.71 -16.87
CA ASN A 184 4.17 -9.01 -18.04
C ASN A 184 5.51 -8.26 -17.98
N HIS A 185 5.48 -7.00 -17.53
CA HIS A 185 6.70 -6.21 -17.31
C HIS A 185 7.59 -6.81 -16.22
N GLN A 186 7.01 -7.22 -15.10
CA GLN A 186 7.74 -7.90 -14.02
C GLN A 186 8.34 -9.24 -14.48
N ILE A 187 7.57 -10.06 -15.22
CA ILE A 187 8.06 -11.31 -15.83
C ILE A 187 9.26 -11.01 -16.74
N SER A 188 9.15 -10.01 -17.61
CA SER A 188 10.22 -9.63 -18.55
C SER A 188 11.49 -9.23 -17.79
N LYS A 189 11.37 -8.38 -16.75
CA LYS A 189 12.49 -8.01 -15.88
C LYS A 189 13.13 -9.22 -15.18
N LEU A 190 12.33 -10.15 -14.67
CA LEU A 190 12.85 -11.36 -14.02
C LEU A 190 13.65 -12.23 -15.00
N VAL A 191 13.15 -12.39 -16.22
CA VAL A 191 13.84 -13.10 -17.31
C VAL A 191 15.13 -12.39 -17.71
N GLU A 192 15.09 -11.08 -17.92
CA GLU A 192 16.27 -10.26 -18.27
C GLU A 192 17.35 -10.32 -17.19
N ASN A 193 16.96 -10.21 -15.91
CA ASN A 193 17.89 -10.19 -14.79
C ASN A 193 18.57 -11.54 -14.53
N THR A 194 17.96 -12.65 -14.95
CA THR A 194 18.42 -14.01 -14.61
C THR A 194 18.92 -14.81 -15.81
N GLY A 195 18.54 -14.43 -17.03
CA GLY A 195 18.79 -15.19 -18.24
C GLY A 195 17.93 -16.46 -18.38
N ILE A 196 16.96 -16.68 -17.49
CA ILE A 196 16.04 -17.83 -17.55
C ILE A 196 15.12 -17.69 -18.77
N ASN A 197 14.93 -18.76 -19.53
CA ASN A 197 14.02 -18.72 -20.67
C ASN A 197 12.55 -18.70 -20.21
N LEU A 198 11.73 -17.83 -20.81
CA LEU A 198 10.29 -17.73 -20.51
C LEU A 198 9.56 -19.09 -20.60
N ASN A 199 9.97 -19.98 -21.49
CA ASN A 199 9.39 -21.32 -21.66
C ASN A 199 9.65 -22.27 -20.48
N GLN A 200 10.58 -21.92 -19.60
CA GLN A 200 10.86 -22.67 -18.37
C GLN A 200 9.97 -22.23 -17.21
N ILE A 201 9.26 -21.09 -17.33
CA ILE A 201 8.33 -20.63 -16.30
C ILE A 201 6.98 -21.31 -16.51
N ARG A 202 6.65 -22.27 -15.64
CA ARG A 202 5.50 -23.18 -15.77
C ARG A 202 4.36 -22.90 -14.82
N ARG A 203 4.59 -22.18 -13.73
CA ARG A 203 3.55 -21.85 -12.74
C ARG A 203 3.61 -20.38 -12.37
N ILE A 204 2.44 -19.78 -12.17
CA ILE A 204 2.31 -18.50 -11.51
C ILE A 204 1.21 -18.59 -10.44
N VAL A 205 1.50 -18.10 -9.25
CA VAL A 205 0.52 -17.93 -8.18
C VAL A 205 0.37 -16.45 -7.92
N VAL A 206 -0.87 -15.97 -7.84
CA VAL A 206 -1.17 -14.59 -7.45
C VAL A 206 -1.99 -14.61 -6.17
N VAL A 207 -1.48 -13.93 -5.13
CA VAL A 207 -2.23 -13.60 -3.92
C VAL A 207 -2.52 -12.11 -3.90
N GLY A 208 -3.56 -11.70 -3.19
CA GLY A 208 -3.98 -10.31 -3.07
C GLY A 208 -5.36 -10.25 -2.42
N ASN A 209 -5.74 -9.07 -1.94
CA ASN A 209 -7.07 -8.90 -1.36
C ASN A 209 -8.15 -9.16 -2.43
N THR A 210 -9.36 -9.42 -1.97
CA THR A 210 -10.48 -9.85 -2.82
C THR A 210 -10.74 -8.89 -3.98
N ALA A 211 -10.60 -7.58 -3.79
CA ALA A 211 -10.79 -6.64 -4.88
C ALA A 211 -9.68 -6.74 -5.93
N MET A 212 -8.42 -6.85 -5.52
CA MET A 212 -7.30 -7.06 -6.44
C MET A 212 -7.46 -8.36 -7.23
N HIS A 213 -7.90 -9.43 -6.58
CA HIS A 213 -8.27 -10.70 -7.21
C HIS A 213 -9.33 -10.50 -8.31
N HIS A 214 -10.42 -9.80 -8.00
CA HIS A 214 -11.51 -9.58 -8.96
C HIS A 214 -11.09 -8.67 -10.11
N LEU A 215 -10.27 -7.64 -9.86
CA LEU A 215 -9.77 -6.75 -10.90
C LEU A 215 -8.81 -7.48 -11.86
N LEU A 216 -7.96 -8.38 -11.36
CA LEU A 216 -7.09 -9.20 -12.23
C LEU A 216 -7.90 -10.13 -13.16
N LEU A 217 -9.02 -10.66 -12.66
CA LEU A 217 -9.90 -11.55 -13.42
C LEU A 217 -10.93 -10.81 -14.29
N ALA A 218 -10.98 -9.47 -14.23
CA ALA A 218 -12.08 -8.66 -14.75
C ALA A 218 -13.47 -9.18 -14.31
N ALA A 219 -13.56 -9.69 -13.08
CA ALA A 219 -14.79 -10.21 -12.49
C ALA A 219 -15.73 -9.08 -12.02
N ASP A 220 -16.99 -9.42 -11.76
CA ASP A 220 -17.95 -8.44 -11.23
C ASP A 220 -17.52 -7.97 -9.84
N THR A 221 -17.35 -6.64 -9.70
CA THR A 221 -16.95 -5.96 -8.47
C THR A 221 -18.09 -5.18 -7.81
N ILE A 222 -19.28 -5.10 -8.45
CA ILE A 222 -20.41 -4.31 -7.95
C ILE A 222 -20.80 -4.75 -6.54
N THR A 223 -20.87 -6.06 -6.30
CA THR A 223 -21.25 -6.63 -5.00
C THR A 223 -20.18 -6.44 -3.92
N LEU A 224 -18.93 -6.17 -4.28
CA LEU A 224 -17.88 -5.79 -3.32
C LEU A 224 -18.02 -4.34 -2.83
N GLY A 225 -18.68 -3.47 -3.62
CA GLY A 225 -18.95 -2.08 -3.24
C GLY A 225 -20.25 -1.88 -2.45
N LEU A 226 -21.09 -2.92 -2.33
CA LEU A 226 -22.42 -2.84 -1.73
C LEU A 226 -22.54 -3.85 -0.60
N SER A 227 -22.97 -3.40 0.58
CA SER A 227 -23.28 -4.30 1.70
C SER A 227 -24.26 -5.40 1.24
N PRO A 228 -23.99 -6.69 1.50
CA PRO A 228 -23.04 -7.24 2.48
C PRO A 228 -21.63 -7.57 1.95
N TYR A 229 -21.16 -6.86 0.91
CA TYR A 229 -19.78 -6.89 0.39
C TYR A 229 -19.34 -8.27 -0.11
N LEU A 230 -20.22 -8.99 -0.82
CA LEU A 230 -19.92 -10.36 -1.21
C LEU A 230 -19.05 -10.43 -2.47
N PRO A 231 -18.01 -11.28 -2.49
CA PRO A 231 -17.29 -11.57 -3.72
C PRO A 231 -18.16 -12.33 -4.71
N SER A 232 -18.03 -12.02 -6.00
CA SER A 232 -18.66 -12.80 -7.07
C SER A 232 -17.93 -14.14 -7.30
N ILE A 233 -16.66 -14.21 -6.90
CA ILE A 233 -15.83 -15.43 -6.92
C ILE A 233 -15.22 -15.65 -5.53
N SER A 234 -15.69 -16.68 -4.83
CA SER A 234 -15.14 -17.08 -3.52
C SER A 234 -14.13 -18.22 -3.60
N GLY A 235 -14.33 -19.18 -4.51
CA GLY A 235 -13.49 -20.38 -4.64
C GLY A 235 -12.15 -20.13 -5.34
N PRO A 236 -11.25 -21.13 -5.35
CA PRO A 236 -9.96 -20.99 -6.01
C PRO A 236 -10.13 -20.94 -7.52
N THR A 237 -9.23 -20.22 -8.18
CA THR A 237 -9.24 -20.07 -9.65
C THR A 237 -7.95 -20.63 -10.23
N THR A 238 -8.10 -21.61 -11.11
CA THR A 238 -7.00 -22.16 -11.92
C THR A 238 -7.30 -21.96 -13.39
N ILE A 239 -6.48 -21.18 -14.08
CA ILE A 239 -6.67 -20.84 -15.48
C ILE A 239 -5.33 -20.81 -16.22
N LYS A 240 -5.38 -20.75 -17.56
CA LYS A 240 -4.18 -20.51 -18.36
C LYS A 240 -3.83 -19.01 -18.29
N PRO A 241 -2.57 -18.61 -18.03
CA PRO A 241 -2.18 -17.21 -17.96
C PRO A 241 -2.56 -16.40 -19.21
N GLN A 242 -2.50 -17.03 -20.39
CA GLN A 242 -2.83 -16.41 -21.68
C GLN A 242 -4.29 -15.97 -21.78
N GLN A 243 -5.20 -16.58 -21.00
CA GLN A 243 -6.62 -16.16 -20.96
C GLN A 243 -6.78 -14.75 -20.40
N LEU A 244 -5.83 -14.28 -19.59
CA LEU A 244 -5.79 -12.91 -19.08
C LEU A 244 -4.87 -12.00 -19.90
N GLY A 245 -4.14 -12.53 -20.88
CA GLY A 245 -3.08 -11.79 -21.58
C GLY A 245 -1.71 -11.82 -20.89
N ILE A 246 -1.51 -12.71 -19.92
CA ILE A 246 -0.20 -12.91 -19.28
C ILE A 246 0.70 -13.74 -20.20
N GLN A 247 1.89 -13.22 -20.49
CA GLN A 247 2.85 -13.77 -21.43
C GLN A 247 3.72 -14.83 -20.77
N MET A 248 3.32 -16.09 -20.92
CA MET A 248 4.04 -17.26 -20.43
C MET A 248 3.90 -18.41 -21.44
N SER A 249 4.53 -19.57 -21.16
CA SER A 249 4.41 -20.78 -21.99
C SER A 249 2.98 -21.35 -22.04
N ASP A 250 2.59 -22.01 -23.13
CA ASP A 250 1.20 -22.54 -23.33
C ASP A 250 0.77 -23.64 -22.33
N ASP A 251 1.77 -24.28 -21.71
CA ASP A 251 1.63 -25.31 -20.68
C ASP A 251 1.64 -24.72 -19.26
N SER A 252 1.69 -23.40 -19.13
CA SER A 252 1.72 -22.76 -17.82
C SER A 252 0.34 -22.67 -17.16
N GLU A 253 0.36 -22.60 -15.84
CA GLU A 253 -0.82 -22.51 -14.99
C GLU A 253 -0.75 -21.25 -14.12
N LEU A 254 -1.85 -20.48 -14.11
CA LEU A 254 -2.11 -19.43 -13.13
C LEU A 254 -3.07 -19.96 -12.06
N TYR A 255 -2.69 -19.83 -10.80
CA TYR A 255 -3.53 -20.16 -9.64
C TYR A 255 -3.72 -18.94 -8.73
N LEU A 256 -4.96 -18.71 -8.33
CA LEU A 256 -5.35 -17.76 -7.28
C LEU A 256 -6.09 -18.55 -6.19
N PRO A 257 -5.69 -18.43 -4.90
CA PRO A 257 -6.40 -19.10 -3.81
C PRO A 257 -7.80 -18.49 -3.58
N SER A 258 -8.65 -19.20 -2.85
CA SER A 258 -9.96 -18.69 -2.44
C SER A 258 -9.88 -17.38 -1.64
N ASN A 259 -10.94 -16.58 -1.75
CA ASN A 259 -11.14 -15.39 -0.90
C ASN A 259 -11.90 -15.79 0.37
N ILE A 260 -11.52 -15.24 1.53
CA ILE A 260 -12.22 -15.50 2.80
C ILE A 260 -13.52 -14.68 2.87
N ALA A 261 -13.47 -13.41 2.47
CA ALA A 261 -14.59 -12.48 2.50
C ALA A 261 -14.44 -11.34 1.48
N GLY A 262 -15.34 -10.35 1.49
CA GLY A 262 -15.33 -9.21 0.58
C GLY A 262 -14.05 -8.36 0.59
N PHE A 263 -13.44 -8.21 1.77
CA PHE A 263 -12.23 -7.41 1.97
C PHE A 263 -11.07 -8.22 2.55
N VAL A 264 -11.19 -9.55 2.59
CA VAL A 264 -10.16 -10.46 3.09
C VAL A 264 -9.91 -11.53 2.04
N GLY A 265 -8.79 -11.42 1.32
CA GLY A 265 -8.51 -12.21 0.13
C GLY A 265 -7.37 -13.21 0.30
N GLY A 266 -6.83 -13.62 -0.85
CA GLY A 266 -5.74 -14.58 -0.94
C GLY A 266 -4.44 -14.14 -0.29
N ASP A 267 -4.22 -12.84 -0.12
CA ASP A 267 -3.10 -12.28 0.66
C ASP A 267 -3.15 -12.71 2.12
N THR A 268 -4.32 -12.59 2.77
CA THR A 268 -4.55 -13.04 4.14
C THR A 268 -4.45 -14.57 4.24
N VAL A 269 -4.91 -15.30 3.22
CA VAL A 269 -4.70 -16.76 3.14
C VAL A 269 -3.21 -17.09 3.09
N GLY A 270 -2.45 -16.35 2.29
CA GLY A 270 -1.00 -16.45 2.23
C GLY A 270 -0.34 -16.14 3.57
N PHE A 271 -0.80 -15.11 4.28
CA PHE A 271 -0.36 -14.78 5.64
C PHE A 271 -0.60 -15.95 6.60
N ILE A 272 -1.83 -16.46 6.67
CA ILE A 272 -2.20 -17.57 7.56
C ILE A 272 -1.35 -18.81 7.28
N LEU A 273 -1.24 -19.16 6.00
CA LEU A 273 -0.48 -20.34 5.56
C LEU A 273 1.01 -20.18 5.86
N SER A 274 1.59 -19.01 5.56
CA SER A 274 3.01 -18.76 5.84
C SER A 274 3.26 -18.85 7.33
N GLN A 275 2.45 -18.22 8.19
CA GLN A 275 2.67 -18.20 9.63
C GLN A 275 2.22 -19.46 10.37
N ARG A 276 1.56 -20.42 9.68
CA ARG A 276 1.02 -21.66 10.27
C ARG A 276 0.18 -21.40 11.51
N LEU A 277 -0.68 -20.38 11.42
CA LEU A 277 -1.59 -20.02 12.52
C LEU A 277 -2.53 -21.16 12.89
N ASP A 278 -2.75 -22.12 12.00
CA ASP A 278 -3.51 -23.36 12.23
C ASP A 278 -2.86 -24.31 13.22
N LEU A 279 -1.55 -24.19 13.43
CA LEU A 279 -0.80 -25.03 14.37
C LEU A 279 -0.42 -24.29 15.65
N ALA A 280 -0.80 -23.02 15.80
CA ALA A 280 -0.54 -22.25 17.00
C ALA A 280 -1.21 -22.93 18.21
N ASP A 281 -0.45 -23.16 19.27
CA ASP A 281 -0.93 -23.62 20.57
C ASP A 281 -1.11 -22.47 21.57
N ASP A 282 -0.95 -21.24 21.09
CA ASP A 282 -1.02 -19.97 21.81
C ASP A 282 -2.01 -18.99 21.15
N VAL A 283 -2.20 -17.82 21.77
CA VAL A 283 -3.05 -16.75 21.23
C VAL A 283 -2.21 -15.77 20.41
N VAL A 284 -2.43 -15.76 19.11
CA VAL A 284 -1.62 -14.98 18.15
C VAL A 284 -2.49 -13.98 17.42
N ILE A 285 -2.07 -12.72 17.38
CA ILE A 285 -2.69 -11.69 16.53
C ILE A 285 -1.75 -11.37 15.37
N GLY A 286 -2.15 -11.68 14.15
CA GLY A 286 -1.53 -11.18 12.93
C GLY A 286 -2.18 -9.88 12.47
N ILE A 287 -1.37 -8.88 12.16
CA ILE A 287 -1.83 -7.61 11.59
C ILE A 287 -1.01 -7.32 10.34
N ASP A 288 -1.68 -7.25 9.19
CA ASP A 288 -1.10 -6.69 7.97
C ASP A 288 -1.52 -5.22 7.86
N ILE A 289 -0.53 -4.32 7.94
CA ILE A 289 -0.79 -2.88 7.91
C ILE A 289 -0.45 -2.37 6.51
N GLY A 290 -1.49 -2.26 5.68
CA GLY A 290 -1.45 -1.63 4.36
C GLY A 290 -2.54 -0.57 4.20
N THR A 291 -3.03 -0.42 2.97
CA THR A 291 -4.18 0.46 2.66
C THR A 291 -5.42 0.01 3.43
N ASN A 292 -5.55 -1.31 3.54
CA ASN A 292 -6.46 -1.98 4.45
C ASN A 292 -5.66 -2.49 5.66
N GLY A 293 -6.37 -2.69 6.76
CA GLY A 293 -5.84 -3.32 7.96
C GLY A 293 -6.45 -4.70 8.14
N GLU A 294 -5.89 -5.72 7.50
CA GLU A 294 -6.29 -7.10 7.73
C GLU A 294 -5.74 -7.58 9.08
N ILE A 295 -6.64 -8.14 9.91
CA ILE A 295 -6.30 -8.66 11.23
C ILE A 295 -6.76 -10.11 11.28
N VAL A 296 -5.88 -10.99 11.72
CA VAL A 296 -6.15 -12.40 11.97
C VAL A 296 -5.84 -12.72 13.43
N LEU A 297 -6.79 -13.34 14.13
CA LEU A 297 -6.61 -13.89 15.46
C LEU A 297 -6.59 -15.41 15.36
N SER A 298 -5.54 -16.04 15.88
CA SER A 298 -5.53 -17.48 16.18
C SER A 298 -5.69 -17.68 17.68
N ASP A 299 -6.72 -18.41 18.08
CA ASP A 299 -6.89 -18.91 19.44
C ASP A 299 -6.65 -20.43 19.42
N HIS A 300 -5.40 -20.83 19.71
CA HIS A 300 -4.99 -22.23 19.74
C HIS A 300 -5.35 -22.98 18.43
N GLY A 301 -5.06 -22.35 17.28
CA GLY A 301 -5.29 -22.92 15.94
C GLY A 301 -6.65 -22.58 15.33
N LYS A 302 -7.59 -22.03 16.12
CA LYS A 302 -8.88 -21.55 15.60
C LYS A 302 -8.76 -20.11 15.11
N MET A 303 -9.06 -19.90 13.84
CA MET A 303 -8.78 -18.62 13.19
C MET A 303 -10.04 -17.77 13.02
N TYR A 304 -9.87 -16.49 13.31
CA TYR A 304 -10.86 -15.44 13.11
C TYR A 304 -10.19 -14.30 12.37
N CYS A 305 -10.89 -13.62 11.49
CA CYS A 305 -10.31 -12.47 10.80
C CYS A 305 -11.32 -11.36 10.56
N CYS A 306 -10.80 -10.16 10.38
CA CYS A 306 -11.57 -9.00 9.93
C CYS A 306 -10.70 -8.10 9.06
N SER A 307 -11.33 -7.21 8.30
CA SER A 307 -10.63 -6.12 7.61
C SER A 307 -11.08 -4.79 8.21
N ALA A 308 -10.11 -3.97 8.61
CA ALA A 308 -10.33 -2.64 9.15
C ALA A 308 -10.00 -1.59 8.10
N ALA A 309 -10.91 -0.62 7.90
CA ALA A 309 -10.71 0.51 7.00
C ALA A 309 -9.77 1.55 7.64
N ALA A 310 -8.48 1.20 7.80
CA ALA A 310 -7.47 2.10 8.34
C ALA A 310 -7.18 3.28 7.40
N GLY A 311 -7.29 3.06 6.08
CA GLY A 311 -6.97 4.06 5.08
C GLY A 311 -5.46 4.31 4.95
N PRO A 312 -5.02 5.07 3.94
CA PRO A 312 -3.61 5.12 3.54
C PRO A 312 -2.78 6.12 4.37
N ALA A 313 -3.20 6.43 5.61
CA ALA A 313 -2.48 7.39 6.46
C ALA A 313 -1.05 6.93 6.74
N PHE A 314 -0.86 5.63 7.00
CA PHE A 314 0.45 5.02 7.23
C PHE A 314 1.28 4.82 5.96
N GLU A 315 0.67 4.94 4.78
CA GLU A 315 1.39 5.00 3.49
C GLU A 315 1.82 6.44 3.13
N GLY A 316 1.36 7.43 3.91
CA GLY A 316 1.66 8.85 3.73
C GLY A 316 0.76 9.56 2.71
N SER A 317 -0.20 8.89 2.07
CA SER A 317 -1.02 9.50 1.02
C SER A 317 -1.92 10.64 1.53
N THR A 318 -2.55 10.45 2.68
CA THR A 318 -3.46 11.45 3.30
C THR A 318 -2.77 12.43 4.25
N ILE A 319 -1.45 12.32 4.40
CA ILE A 319 -0.63 13.18 5.25
C ILE A 319 -0.01 14.28 4.38
N LEU A 320 -0.02 15.54 4.84
CA LEU A 320 0.37 16.70 4.03
C LEU A 320 1.78 16.56 3.42
N HIS A 321 2.76 16.25 4.27
CA HIS A 321 4.14 15.94 3.87
C HIS A 321 4.43 14.43 3.93
N GLY A 322 3.40 13.59 3.87
CA GLY A 322 3.58 12.15 3.80
C GLY A 322 4.09 11.71 2.43
N MET A 323 4.91 10.67 2.43
CA MET A 323 5.43 10.03 1.22
C MET A 323 5.78 8.57 1.50
N ARG A 324 6.00 7.79 0.45
CA ARG A 324 6.44 6.39 0.60
C ARG A 324 7.86 6.29 1.16
N GLY A 325 8.20 5.11 1.69
CA GLY A 325 9.55 4.75 2.11
C GLY A 325 10.51 4.64 0.93
N GLN A 326 11.01 5.78 0.45
CA GLN A 326 11.97 5.91 -0.64
C GLN A 326 13.02 6.97 -0.29
N THR A 327 14.08 7.09 -1.09
CA THR A 327 15.14 8.10 -0.89
C THR A 327 14.58 9.47 -0.51
N GLY A 328 15.05 10.07 0.58
CA GLY A 328 14.62 11.38 1.06
C GLY A 328 13.39 11.37 1.95
N ALA A 329 12.75 10.21 2.18
CA ALA A 329 11.75 10.08 3.22
C ALA A 329 12.42 9.99 4.59
N ILE A 330 11.93 10.78 5.54
CA ILE A 330 12.24 10.62 6.96
C ILE A 330 11.62 9.30 7.40
N GLU A 331 12.44 8.39 7.94
CA GLU A 331 12.02 7.05 8.37
C GLU A 331 12.06 6.83 9.88
N TYR A 332 12.71 7.75 10.59
CA TYR A 332 12.84 7.72 12.04
C TYR A 332 12.77 9.15 12.55
N LEU A 333 12.08 9.35 13.67
CA LEU A 333 12.04 10.63 14.36
C LEU A 333 12.06 10.44 15.88
N SER A 334 12.86 11.23 16.60
CA SER A 334 12.82 11.33 18.06
C SER A 334 12.82 12.78 18.52
N ILE A 335 12.14 13.06 19.64
CA ILE A 335 12.05 14.38 20.25
C ILE A 335 12.41 14.24 21.73
N GLU A 336 13.58 14.75 22.12
CA GLU A 336 14.02 14.69 23.52
C GLU A 336 13.27 15.68 24.42
N ASN A 337 13.03 16.88 23.92
CA ASN A 337 12.34 17.94 24.66
C ASN A 337 11.45 18.77 23.74
N LYS A 338 10.40 19.36 24.30
CA LYS A 338 9.33 20.04 23.54
C LYS A 338 9.83 21.17 22.62
N ASP A 339 10.93 21.84 22.94
CA ASP A 339 11.48 22.96 22.17
C ASP A 339 12.67 22.54 21.30
N GLY A 340 13.12 21.30 21.45
CA GLY A 340 14.29 20.74 20.80
C GLY A 340 14.07 20.50 19.31
N ARG A 341 15.18 20.50 18.56
CA ARG A 341 15.15 20.05 17.18
C ARG A 341 14.93 18.53 17.15
N PRO A 342 13.94 18.02 16.39
CA PRO A 342 13.78 16.59 16.20
C PRO A 342 15.03 15.98 15.59
N GLU A 343 15.44 14.84 16.13
CA GLU A 343 16.42 13.99 15.48
C GLU A 343 15.72 13.16 14.43
N ILE A 344 16.29 13.09 13.22
CA ILE A 344 15.68 12.40 12.08
C ILE A 344 16.70 11.49 11.39
N SER A 345 16.24 10.32 10.95
CA SER A 345 16.94 9.52 9.93
C SER A 345 16.19 9.61 8.62
N ILE A 346 16.94 9.61 7.51
CA ILE A 346 16.41 9.73 6.16
C ILE A 346 16.86 8.51 5.36
N ILE A 347 15.95 7.95 4.56
CA ILE A 347 16.29 6.86 3.66
C ILE A 347 17.30 7.36 2.61
N GLY A 348 18.47 6.73 2.58
CA GLY A 348 19.58 7.08 1.68
C GLY A 348 20.28 8.39 2.06
N GLU A 349 21.33 8.75 1.32
CA GLU A 349 22.14 9.95 1.59
C GLU A 349 21.53 11.21 0.95
N SER A 350 20.35 11.62 1.41
CA SER A 350 19.60 12.70 0.74
C SER A 350 18.90 13.67 1.69
N ILE A 351 18.47 14.80 1.11
CA ILE A 351 17.73 15.88 1.77
C ILE A 351 16.31 15.39 2.11
N PRO A 352 15.75 15.74 3.28
CA PRO A 352 14.41 15.30 3.66
C PRO A 352 13.37 15.96 2.75
N ARG A 353 12.44 15.14 2.24
CA ARG A 353 11.35 15.55 1.34
C ARG A 353 9.96 15.34 1.95
N GLY A 354 9.85 14.48 2.95
CA GLY A 354 8.60 14.12 3.60
C GLY A 354 8.78 12.99 4.61
N LEU A 355 7.67 12.50 5.16
CA LEU A 355 7.61 11.46 6.19
C LEU A 355 7.12 10.15 5.58
N CYS A 356 7.81 9.04 5.81
CA CYS A 356 7.22 7.73 5.55
C CYS A 356 6.43 7.21 6.75
N GLY A 357 5.75 6.07 6.57
CA GLY A 357 4.87 5.50 7.58
C GLY A 357 5.46 5.36 8.97
N SER A 358 6.67 4.82 9.09
CA SER A 358 7.34 4.66 10.39
C SER A 358 7.54 6.00 11.10
N ALA A 359 7.98 7.02 10.36
CA ALA A 359 8.13 8.37 10.90
C ALA A 359 6.78 9.04 11.24
N ILE A 360 5.70 8.74 10.51
CA ILE A 360 4.37 9.27 10.81
C ILE A 360 3.89 8.78 12.19
N VAL A 361 4.13 7.50 12.50
CA VAL A 361 3.82 6.95 13.83
C VAL A 361 4.74 7.55 14.90
N ASP A 362 6.04 7.61 14.62
CA ASP A 362 7.01 8.20 15.55
C ASP A 362 6.68 9.66 15.90
N VAL A 363 6.28 10.47 14.91
CA VAL A 363 5.88 11.86 15.16
C VAL A 363 4.74 11.94 16.15
N VAL A 364 3.68 11.15 15.97
CA VAL A 364 2.54 11.19 16.91
C VAL A 364 2.96 10.69 18.30
N ALA A 365 3.72 9.60 18.37
CA ALA A 365 4.20 9.05 19.64
C ALA A 365 5.10 10.04 20.40
N GLU A 366 6.07 10.66 19.72
CA GLU A 366 7.02 11.57 20.33
C GLU A 366 6.37 12.89 20.70
N LEU A 367 5.47 13.44 19.87
CA LEU A 367 4.70 14.64 20.22
C LEU A 367 3.81 14.41 21.45
N LEU A 368 3.24 13.22 21.60
CA LEU A 368 2.43 12.85 22.77
C LEU A 368 3.31 12.79 24.02
N LYS A 369 4.44 12.08 23.92
CA LYS A 369 5.43 11.92 24.98
C LYS A 369 5.96 13.25 25.52
N VAL A 370 6.24 14.23 24.65
CA VAL A 370 6.73 15.56 25.08
C VAL A 370 5.60 16.55 25.41
N GLY A 371 4.33 16.14 25.34
CA GLY A 371 3.17 16.96 25.68
C GLY A 371 2.80 18.04 24.66
N ILE A 372 3.28 17.92 23.41
CA ILE A 372 2.88 18.84 22.33
C ILE A 372 1.51 18.46 21.76
N ILE A 373 1.13 17.19 21.83
CA ILE A 373 -0.27 16.77 21.68
C ILE A 373 -0.79 16.18 22.98
N ASP A 374 -2.08 16.38 23.25
CA ASP A 374 -2.77 15.67 24.33
C ASP A 374 -3.30 14.30 23.87
N ASN A 375 -3.87 13.54 24.80
CA ASN A 375 -4.48 12.23 24.52
C ASN A 375 -5.67 12.30 23.54
N THR A 376 -6.30 13.45 23.39
CA THR A 376 -7.34 13.65 22.36
C THR A 376 -6.75 13.86 20.97
N GLY A 377 -5.42 13.97 20.85
CA GLY A 377 -4.68 14.27 19.63
C GLY A 377 -4.67 15.76 19.28
N ARG A 378 -5.02 16.67 20.21
CA ARG A 378 -5.00 18.11 19.96
C ARG A 378 -3.57 18.66 20.09
N LEU A 379 -3.09 19.37 19.07
CA LEU A 379 -1.86 20.14 19.14
C LEU A 379 -2.00 21.31 20.10
N LEU A 380 -1.03 21.46 21.00
CA LEU A 380 -0.95 22.51 22.01
C LEU A 380 0.17 23.50 21.65
N LYS A 381 -0.06 24.80 21.85
CA LYS A 381 0.96 25.86 21.65
C LYS A 381 1.96 25.90 22.81
N GLN A 382 2.62 24.77 23.07
CA GLN A 382 3.54 24.59 24.21
C GLN A 382 5.01 24.47 23.79
N SER A 383 5.28 24.61 22.49
CA SER A 383 6.60 24.52 21.88
C SER A 383 6.83 25.66 20.90
N ILE A 384 8.06 26.16 20.81
CA ILE A 384 8.47 27.15 19.79
C ILE A 384 8.34 26.60 18.36
N ARG A 385 8.27 25.28 18.20
CA ARG A 385 8.12 24.60 16.91
C ARG A 385 6.66 24.39 16.54
N VAL A 386 5.70 24.78 17.38
CA VAL A 386 4.27 24.79 17.02
C VAL A 386 3.90 26.15 16.46
N GLN A 387 3.45 26.16 15.21
CA GLN A 387 2.99 27.35 14.50
C GLN A 387 1.50 27.23 14.16
N GLU A 388 0.87 28.37 13.93
CA GLU A 388 -0.49 28.45 13.42
C GLU A 388 -0.48 29.27 12.14
N ASN A 389 -1.09 28.77 11.07
CA ASN A 389 -1.32 29.53 9.85
C ASN A 389 -2.75 29.34 9.35
N GLU A 390 -3.24 30.28 8.54
CA GLU A 390 -4.64 30.29 8.08
C GLU A 390 -5.01 29.07 7.23
N LYS A 391 -4.06 28.48 6.49
CA LYS A 391 -4.31 27.39 5.54
C LYS A 391 -4.33 26.00 6.18
N GLN A 392 -3.44 25.75 7.13
CA GLN A 392 -3.16 24.44 7.74
C GLN A 392 -3.56 24.37 9.22
N GLY A 393 -3.90 25.51 9.83
CA GLY A 393 -4.15 25.61 11.26
C GLY A 393 -2.89 25.36 12.08
N LEU A 394 -3.04 24.70 13.22
CA LEU A 394 -1.92 24.29 14.06
C LEU A 394 -1.08 23.20 13.41
N SER A 395 0.24 23.39 13.41
CA SER A 395 1.21 22.43 12.89
C SER A 395 2.52 22.46 13.67
N TYR A 396 3.16 21.31 13.76
CA TYR A 396 4.50 21.16 14.32
C TYR A 396 5.56 21.21 13.22
N LEU A 397 6.64 21.96 13.46
CA LEU A 397 7.78 22.11 12.57
C LEU A 397 8.79 20.99 12.77
N ILE A 398 8.83 20.05 11.83
CA ILE A 398 9.82 18.97 11.84
C ILE A 398 11.14 19.49 11.28
N VAL A 399 11.11 19.98 10.04
CA VAL A 399 12.30 20.56 9.36
C VAL A 399 11.99 22.00 8.98
N THR A 400 12.83 22.95 9.39
CA THR A 400 12.71 24.37 9.00
C THR A 400 13.25 24.61 7.60
N LYS A 401 12.98 25.80 7.04
CA LYS A 401 13.53 26.19 5.72
C LYS A 401 15.06 26.31 5.74
N ASP A 402 15.63 26.75 6.87
CA ASP A 402 17.08 26.92 7.02
C ASP A 402 17.79 25.58 7.22
N GLU A 403 17.09 24.60 7.80
CA GLU A 403 17.58 23.22 7.98
C GLU A 403 17.56 22.41 6.67
N ASN A 404 16.83 22.87 5.65
CA ASN A 404 16.69 22.21 4.37
C ASN A 404 17.41 23.00 3.26
N VAL A 405 18.43 22.41 2.64
CA VAL A 405 19.21 23.06 1.57
C VAL A 405 18.34 23.48 0.37
N GLN A 406 17.18 22.85 0.16
CA GLN A 406 16.21 23.23 -0.89
C GLN A 406 15.21 24.32 -0.44
N GLY A 407 15.29 24.81 0.79
CA GLY A 407 14.41 25.85 1.33
C GLY A 407 12.98 25.38 1.64
N ASN A 408 12.72 24.08 1.58
CA ASN A 408 11.40 23.49 1.82
C ASN A 408 11.23 23.09 3.29
N GLN A 409 10.17 23.59 3.91
CA GLN A 409 9.77 23.24 5.27
C GLN A 409 9.02 21.91 5.26
N ILE A 410 9.18 21.09 6.31
CA ILE A 410 8.37 19.89 6.55
C ILE A 410 7.62 20.08 7.86
N ILE A 411 6.29 20.02 7.78
CA ILE A 411 5.39 20.22 8.91
C ILE A 411 4.46 19.02 9.10
N PHE A 412 3.96 18.85 10.32
CA PHE A 412 2.94 17.87 10.67
C PHE A 412 1.74 18.58 11.32
N THR A 413 0.59 18.51 10.67
CA THR A 413 -0.58 19.34 10.99
C THR A 413 -1.52 18.66 11.98
N GLN A 414 -2.44 19.44 12.56
CA GLN A 414 -3.55 18.90 13.34
C GLN A 414 -4.39 17.91 12.53
N LYS A 415 -4.57 18.15 11.22
CA LYS A 415 -5.30 17.26 10.34
C LYS A 415 -4.56 15.94 10.15
N ASP A 416 -3.24 15.98 10.03
CA ASP A 416 -2.40 14.77 9.93
C ASP A 416 -2.54 13.90 11.19
N VAL A 417 -2.51 14.51 12.39
CA VAL A 417 -2.79 13.78 13.65
C VAL A 417 -4.16 13.09 13.61
N ARG A 418 -5.20 13.76 13.10
CA ARG A 418 -6.54 13.18 12.97
C ARG A 418 -6.59 11.99 12.01
N GLN A 419 -5.83 12.03 10.92
CA GLN A 419 -5.74 10.90 9.99
C GLN A 419 -5.09 9.68 10.65
N VAL A 420 -4.02 9.89 11.44
CA VAL A 420 -3.39 8.80 12.20
C VAL A 420 -4.35 8.22 13.23
N GLN A 421 -5.11 9.07 13.94
CA GLN A 421 -6.10 8.61 14.93
C GLN A 421 -7.20 7.74 14.31
N LEU A 422 -7.72 8.12 13.14
CA LEU A 422 -8.74 7.31 12.45
C LEU A 422 -8.18 5.95 12.01
N ALA A 423 -6.98 5.96 11.43
CA ALA A 423 -6.33 4.75 10.95
C ALA A 423 -6.03 3.77 12.10
N LYS A 424 -5.41 4.26 13.18
CA LYS A 424 -5.08 3.44 14.34
C LYS A 424 -6.32 2.95 15.08
N ALA A 425 -7.37 3.77 15.15
CA ALA A 425 -8.63 3.39 15.80
C ALA A 425 -9.31 2.22 15.09
N ALA A 426 -9.24 2.18 13.75
CA ALA A 426 -9.79 1.07 12.97
C ALA A 426 -9.10 -0.26 13.31
N ILE A 427 -7.76 -0.27 13.35
CA ILE A 427 -6.97 -1.47 13.68
C ILE A 427 -7.23 -1.91 15.12
N GLN A 428 -7.21 -0.97 16.07
CA GLN A 428 -7.45 -1.25 17.48
C GLN A 428 -8.87 -1.78 17.72
N ALA A 429 -9.87 -1.21 17.04
CA ALA A 429 -11.26 -1.67 17.17
C ALA A 429 -11.45 -3.07 16.60
N GLY A 430 -10.87 -3.37 15.43
CA GLY A 430 -10.89 -4.71 14.86
C GLY A 430 -10.24 -5.74 15.78
N THR A 431 -9.06 -5.42 16.32
CA THR A 431 -8.34 -6.26 17.29
C THR A 431 -9.19 -6.53 18.54
N THR A 432 -9.79 -5.48 19.10
CA THR A 432 -10.63 -5.58 20.30
C THR A 432 -11.86 -6.46 20.06
N LEU A 433 -12.56 -6.27 18.95
CA LEU A 433 -13.75 -7.06 18.62
C LEU A 433 -13.43 -8.53 18.34
N LEU A 434 -12.27 -8.83 17.73
CA LEU A 434 -11.84 -10.22 17.56
C LEU A 434 -11.56 -10.89 18.91
N LEU A 435 -10.89 -10.20 19.83
CA LEU A 435 -10.65 -10.70 21.19
C LEU A 435 -11.96 -10.93 21.96
N GLU A 436 -12.89 -9.98 21.89
CA GLU A 436 -14.22 -10.12 22.49
C GLU A 436 -14.98 -11.32 21.90
N ARG A 437 -14.86 -11.57 20.60
CA ARG A 437 -15.52 -12.68 19.91
C ARG A 437 -15.12 -14.06 20.43
N VAL A 438 -13.87 -14.19 20.91
CA VAL A 438 -13.33 -15.42 21.51
C VAL A 438 -13.32 -15.38 23.04
N GLY A 439 -13.83 -14.30 23.66
CA GLY A 439 -13.86 -14.13 25.10
C GLY A 439 -12.49 -13.96 25.74
N LYS A 440 -11.54 -13.35 25.02
CA LYS A 440 -10.16 -13.13 25.46
C LYS A 440 -9.89 -11.66 25.78
N SER A 441 -8.92 -11.44 26.65
CA SER A 441 -8.40 -10.13 27.01
C SER A 441 -7.03 -9.87 26.37
N VAL A 442 -6.60 -8.61 26.33
CA VAL A 442 -5.27 -8.22 25.78
C VAL A 442 -4.12 -8.91 26.53
N SER A 443 -4.26 -9.17 27.83
CA SER A 443 -3.24 -9.87 28.63
C SER A 443 -3.07 -11.34 28.29
N GLU A 444 -4.00 -11.91 27.52
CA GLU A 444 -3.92 -13.30 27.05
C GLU A 444 -3.29 -13.40 25.66
N ILE A 445 -2.89 -12.29 25.04
CA ILE A 445 -2.16 -12.34 23.77
C ILE A 445 -0.73 -12.78 24.06
N ASP A 446 -0.29 -13.86 23.41
CA ASP A 446 1.08 -14.36 23.53
C ASP A 446 2.01 -13.67 22.53
N ARG A 447 1.55 -13.47 21.28
CA ARG A 447 2.35 -12.88 20.20
C ARG A 447 1.53 -11.99 19.27
N VAL A 448 2.15 -10.93 18.77
CA VAL A 448 1.62 -10.05 17.74
C VAL A 448 2.55 -10.09 16.52
N LEU A 449 2.07 -10.62 15.40
CA LEU A 449 2.81 -10.69 14.14
C LEU A 449 2.49 -9.48 13.27
N LEU A 450 3.51 -8.72 12.86
CA LEU A 450 3.35 -7.55 12.00
C LEU A 450 3.85 -7.81 10.59
N ALA A 451 2.94 -7.79 9.62
CA ALA A 451 3.26 -7.90 8.20
C ALA A 451 3.21 -6.53 7.49
N GLY A 452 3.61 -6.58 6.21
CA GLY A 452 3.56 -5.45 5.30
C GLY A 452 4.84 -4.62 5.33
N ALA A 453 5.05 -3.82 4.28
CA ALA A 453 6.22 -2.92 4.18
C ALA A 453 6.34 -2.01 5.40
N PHE A 454 5.21 -1.57 5.94
CA PHE A 454 5.13 -0.74 7.11
C PHE A 454 5.48 -1.49 8.41
N GLY A 455 4.91 -2.68 8.63
CA GLY A 455 5.10 -3.47 9.85
C GLY A 455 6.55 -3.86 10.13
N ASN A 456 7.40 -3.90 9.09
CA ASN A 456 8.82 -4.24 9.23
C ASN A 456 9.72 -3.09 9.67
N TYR A 457 9.26 -1.85 9.58
CA TYR A 457 10.08 -0.66 9.91
C TYR A 457 9.47 0.22 10.99
N ILE A 458 8.23 -0.06 11.42
CA ILE A 458 7.62 0.64 12.54
C ILE A 458 8.36 0.32 13.85
N ARG A 459 8.52 1.32 14.71
CA ARG A 459 8.98 1.12 16.08
C ARG A 459 7.83 0.55 16.93
N PRO A 460 7.96 -0.66 17.50
CA PRO A 460 6.93 -1.25 18.35
C PRO A 460 6.51 -0.31 19.49
N GLU A 461 7.46 0.40 20.10
CA GLU A 461 7.21 1.36 21.19
C GLU A 461 6.31 2.50 20.75
N SER A 462 6.59 3.10 19.58
CA SER A 462 5.78 4.18 19.02
C SER A 462 4.37 3.68 18.67
N ALA A 463 4.27 2.47 18.11
CA ALA A 463 2.99 1.84 17.75
C ALA A 463 2.11 1.57 18.99
N LEU A 464 2.71 1.08 20.07
CA LEU A 464 2.07 0.86 21.36
C LEU A 464 1.65 2.20 21.98
N ALA A 465 2.53 3.21 21.98
CA ALA A 465 2.26 4.52 22.57
C ALA A 465 1.04 5.23 21.95
N ILE A 466 0.84 5.11 20.63
CA ILE A 466 -0.34 5.71 19.98
C ILE A 466 -1.59 4.82 20.08
N GLY A 467 -1.47 3.60 20.63
CA GLY A 467 -2.53 2.60 20.69
C GLY A 467 -2.91 2.03 19.32
N LEU A 468 -1.96 1.95 18.39
CA LEU A 468 -2.14 1.24 17.11
C LEU A 468 -2.14 -0.27 17.33
N LEU A 469 -1.26 -0.74 18.22
CA LEU A 469 -1.17 -2.14 18.64
C LEU A 469 -1.86 -2.35 19.99
N PRO A 470 -2.34 -3.58 20.29
CA PRO A 470 -2.81 -3.90 21.63
C PRO A 470 -1.69 -3.70 22.66
N LYS A 471 -2.04 -3.37 23.91
CA LYS A 471 -1.08 -3.12 25.01
C LYS A 471 -0.37 -4.41 25.46
N VAL A 472 0.54 -4.90 24.64
CA VAL A 472 1.41 -6.05 24.88
C VAL A 472 2.84 -5.60 25.15
N GLU A 473 3.69 -6.51 25.62
CA GLU A 473 5.12 -6.24 25.76
C GLU A 473 5.80 -6.17 24.38
N VAL A 474 6.83 -5.32 24.25
CA VAL A 474 7.57 -5.14 22.98
C VAL A 474 8.14 -6.47 22.48
N SER A 475 8.60 -7.35 23.38
CA SER A 475 9.14 -8.67 23.03
C SER A 475 8.11 -9.62 22.42
N GLN A 476 6.82 -9.33 22.54
CA GLN A 476 5.74 -10.12 21.94
C GLN A 476 5.45 -9.70 20.49
N ILE A 477 6.00 -8.56 20.04
CA ILE A 477 5.78 -8.01 18.70
C ILE A 477 6.87 -8.52 17.76
N ILE A 478 6.46 -9.28 16.75
CA ILE A 478 7.35 -9.98 15.83
C ILE A 478 7.08 -9.50 14.39
N PRO A 479 8.01 -8.80 13.74
CA PRO A 479 7.88 -8.46 12.32
C PRO A 479 8.07 -9.72 11.47
N VAL A 480 7.16 -9.95 10.51
CA VAL A 480 7.14 -11.17 9.68
C VAL A 480 7.34 -10.93 8.18
N GLY A 481 7.83 -9.74 7.78
CA GLY A 481 8.13 -9.49 6.37
C GLY A 481 6.88 -9.38 5.49
N ASN A 482 7.03 -9.82 4.23
CA ASN A 482 5.89 -10.03 3.32
C ASN A 482 5.33 -11.46 3.50
N ALA A 483 4.49 -11.63 4.53
CA ALA A 483 3.89 -12.93 4.83
C ALA A 483 2.94 -13.43 3.71
N ALA A 484 2.23 -12.53 3.02
CA ALA A 484 1.42 -12.87 1.85
C ALA A 484 2.31 -13.45 0.73
N GLY A 485 3.41 -12.78 0.43
CA GLY A 485 4.42 -13.23 -0.53
C GLY A 485 5.03 -14.60 -0.18
N GLU A 486 5.36 -14.86 1.08
CA GLU A 486 5.81 -16.19 1.52
C GLU A 486 4.74 -17.28 1.35
N GLY A 487 3.49 -16.95 1.65
CA GLY A 487 2.37 -17.85 1.41
C GLY A 487 2.22 -18.18 -0.07
N ALA A 488 2.36 -17.18 -0.95
CA ALA A 488 2.34 -17.36 -2.39
C ALA A 488 3.44 -18.32 -2.88
N LYS A 489 4.64 -18.25 -2.29
CA LYS A 489 5.73 -19.22 -2.56
C LYS A 489 5.31 -20.63 -2.15
N GLY A 490 4.74 -20.80 -0.97
CA GLY A 490 4.23 -22.09 -0.50
C GLY A 490 3.17 -22.70 -1.42
N LEU A 491 2.21 -21.88 -1.88
CA LEU A 491 1.16 -22.26 -2.83
C LEU A 491 1.71 -22.60 -4.23
N LEU A 492 2.77 -21.92 -4.65
CA LEU A 492 3.45 -22.16 -5.93
C LEU A 492 4.12 -23.53 -5.95
N LEU A 493 4.83 -23.85 -4.86
CA LEU A 493 5.70 -25.02 -4.75
C LEU A 493 4.95 -26.32 -4.52
N SER A 494 3.76 -26.30 -3.88
CA SER A 494 3.01 -27.54 -3.66
C SER A 494 1.49 -27.44 -3.77
N LYS A 495 0.91 -28.42 -4.48
CA LYS A 495 -0.54 -28.66 -4.51
C LYS A 495 -1.12 -29.02 -3.14
N LYS A 496 -0.36 -29.70 -2.28
CA LYS A 496 -0.79 -29.98 -0.89
C LYS A 496 -0.95 -28.70 -0.08
N ASN A 497 -0.09 -27.70 -0.31
CA ASN A 497 -0.24 -26.40 0.33
C ASN A 497 -1.47 -25.66 -0.20
N ARG A 498 -1.82 -25.82 -1.49
CA ARG A 498 -3.08 -25.31 -2.04
C ARG A 498 -4.28 -25.96 -1.35
N GLU A 499 -4.30 -27.30 -1.25
CA GLU A 499 -5.36 -28.03 -0.52
C GLU A 499 -5.49 -27.59 0.94
N LEU A 500 -4.35 -27.38 1.62
CA LEU A 500 -4.31 -26.83 2.98
C LEU A 500 -4.92 -25.42 3.01
N ALA A 501 -4.50 -24.52 2.13
CA ALA A 501 -5.06 -23.17 2.06
C ALA A 501 -6.58 -23.16 1.85
N GLU A 502 -7.10 -24.02 0.96
CA GLU A 502 -8.54 -24.16 0.76
C GLU A 502 -9.28 -24.68 2.00
N ARG A 503 -8.63 -25.49 2.82
CA ARG A 503 -9.17 -25.91 4.13
C ARG A 503 -9.16 -24.75 5.12
N LEU A 504 -8.04 -24.02 5.21
CA LEU A 504 -7.88 -22.88 6.11
C LEU A 504 -8.90 -21.78 5.84
N VAL A 505 -9.21 -21.51 4.57
CA VAL A 505 -10.27 -20.55 4.19
C VAL A 505 -11.62 -20.96 4.76
N LYS A 506 -11.96 -22.25 4.74
CA LYS A 506 -13.24 -22.76 5.27
C LYS A 506 -13.29 -22.78 6.79
N GLU A 507 -12.14 -22.96 7.43
CA GLU A 507 -12.00 -23.02 8.89
C GLU A 507 -11.90 -21.62 9.52
N THR A 508 -11.51 -20.60 8.74
CA THR A 508 -11.36 -19.22 9.22
C THR A 508 -12.71 -18.51 9.26
N GLN A 509 -13.05 -17.97 10.43
CA GLN A 509 -14.31 -17.24 10.62
C GLN A 509 -14.12 -15.73 10.38
N TYR A 510 -14.74 -15.21 9.33
CA TYR A 510 -14.77 -13.76 9.07
C TYR A 510 -15.76 -13.03 9.99
N ILE A 511 -15.34 -11.88 10.52
CA ILE A 511 -16.14 -10.95 11.30
C ILE A 511 -16.26 -9.64 10.52
N GLU A 512 -17.48 -9.34 10.07
CA GLU A 512 -17.80 -8.06 9.43
C GLU A 512 -17.93 -6.97 10.50
N LEU A 513 -16.91 -6.13 10.64
CA LEU A 513 -16.83 -5.08 11.67
C LEU A 513 -18.00 -4.12 11.59
N ALA A 514 -18.39 -3.70 10.38
CA ALA A 514 -19.49 -2.74 10.20
C ALA A 514 -20.86 -3.28 10.66
N SER A 515 -20.99 -4.60 10.80
CA SER A 515 -22.20 -5.26 11.30
C SER A 515 -22.22 -5.50 12.81
N GLN A 516 -21.10 -5.28 13.51
CA GLN A 516 -21.03 -5.52 14.95
C GLN A 516 -21.66 -4.35 15.72
N GLU A 517 -22.60 -4.65 16.62
CA GLU A 517 -23.35 -3.64 17.40
C GLU A 517 -22.41 -2.68 18.15
N ARG A 518 -21.29 -3.19 18.66
CA ARG A 518 -20.32 -2.42 19.45
C ARG A 518 -19.22 -1.75 18.63
N PHE A 519 -19.19 -1.90 17.31
CA PHE A 519 -18.09 -1.37 16.50
C PHE A 519 -17.95 0.15 16.61
N GLN A 520 -19.05 0.88 16.50
CA GLN A 520 -18.98 2.35 16.59
C GLN A 520 -18.51 2.82 17.97
N GLU A 521 -18.96 2.16 19.04
CA GLU A 521 -18.53 2.47 20.41
C GLU A 521 -17.02 2.22 20.59
N VAL A 522 -16.56 1.02 20.23
CA VAL A 522 -15.17 0.59 20.36
C VAL A 522 -14.25 1.45 19.48
N PHE A 523 -14.68 1.78 18.26
CA PHE A 523 -13.94 2.67 17.37
C PHE A 523 -13.76 4.07 17.97
N LEU A 524 -14.84 4.67 18.51
CA LEU A 524 -14.77 5.99 19.16
C LEU A 524 -13.86 5.98 20.40
N GLN A 525 -13.92 4.92 21.22
CA GLN A 525 -13.01 4.73 22.35
C GLN A 525 -11.54 4.60 21.89
N SER A 526 -11.34 4.00 20.72
CA SER A 526 -10.02 3.77 20.12
C SER A 526 -9.42 5.01 19.42
N ILE A 527 -10.14 6.14 19.32
CA ILE A 527 -9.59 7.37 18.70
C ILE A 527 -8.55 8.05 19.60
N SER A 528 -8.76 8.03 20.92
CA SER A 528 -7.84 8.66 21.88
C SER A 528 -6.48 7.97 21.88
N LEU A 529 -5.41 8.75 21.94
CA LEU A 529 -4.05 8.25 22.12
C LEU A 529 -3.86 7.76 23.57
N GLN A 530 -2.90 6.86 23.79
CA GLN A 530 -2.77 6.11 25.05
C GLN A 530 -1.84 6.73 26.08
#